data_AF-A0A3D0RY37-F1
#
_entry.id   AF-A0A3D0RY37-F1
#
_cell.length_a   1.000
_cell.length_b   1.000
_cell.length_c   1.000
_cell.angle_alpha   90.00
_cell.angle_beta   90.00
_cell.angle_gamma   90.00
#
_symmetry.space_group_name_H-M   'P 1'
#
loop_
_entity.id
_entity.type
_entity.pdbx_description
1 polymer ?
#
loop_
_entity_poly.entity_id
_entity_poly.type
_entity_poly.pdbx_seq_one_letter_code
_entity_poly.pdbx_strand_id
1 'polypeptide(L)'
;MRTRWLPVLGLTVLAPVCAEYLWGYDNSTGHPVTLLGNLIVFVPLYGAPALLIREVARRRGLGWPGIVLLAAAFGVVEAGLVDQSMFSRDYRDIPYWSEMADPTYVAPIGLSIFLAVTFVANHVLASMVGPIALVEGLAASRGRDPWLGRPMIAVATLLYVGASSLVYADMLDTEGSAIASPRQLVGAGLVAVALVAPPTSRHWPPAG
;
A
#
# COMPACT_ATOMS: atom_id res chain seq x y z
N MET A 1 -0.12 -21.14 16.63
CA MET A 1 0.46 -21.21 15.26
C MET A 1 1.86 -20.62 15.31
N ARG A 2 2.87 -21.35 14.83
CA ARG A 2 4.26 -20.85 14.73
C ARG A 2 4.41 -20.00 13.47
N THR A 3 5.11 -18.87 13.57
CA THR A 3 5.38 -17.98 12.44
C THR A 3 6.27 -18.69 11.41
N ARG A 4 5.92 -18.60 10.12
CA ARG A 4 6.74 -19.10 9.01
C ARG A 4 7.71 -18.01 8.57
N TRP A 5 8.89 -17.96 9.17
CA TRP A 5 9.82 -16.83 9.03
C TRP A 5 10.36 -16.61 7.61
N LEU A 6 10.63 -17.68 6.84
CA LEU A 6 11.21 -17.52 5.50
C LEU A 6 10.29 -16.72 4.54
N PRO A 7 9.02 -17.10 4.32
CA PRO A 7 8.13 -16.30 3.48
C PRO A 7 7.80 -14.94 4.10
N VAL A 8 7.79 -14.82 5.43
CA VAL A 8 7.61 -13.53 6.11
C VAL A 8 8.74 -12.58 5.74
N LEU A 9 10.00 -12.96 5.97
CA LEU A 9 11.16 -12.12 5.66
C LEU A 9 11.25 -11.82 4.16
N GLY A 10 10.97 -12.81 3.31
CA GLY A 10 10.96 -12.63 1.86
C GLY A 10 9.95 -11.57 1.42
N LEU A 11 8.71 -11.65 1.89
CA LEU A 11 7.67 -10.68 1.51
C LEU A 11 7.94 -9.29 2.10
N THR A 12 8.40 -9.24 3.36
CA THR A 12 8.71 -7.98 4.05
C THR A 12 9.74 -7.13 3.29
N VAL A 13 10.73 -7.75 2.66
CA VAL A 13 11.77 -7.05 1.89
C VAL A 13 11.38 -6.89 0.42
N LEU A 14 10.74 -7.89 -0.17
CA LEU A 14 10.41 -7.84 -1.60
C LEU A 14 9.37 -6.76 -1.92
N ALA A 15 8.36 -6.57 -1.06
CA ALA A 15 7.33 -5.55 -1.26
C ALA A 15 7.89 -4.13 -1.41
N PRO A 16 8.73 -3.61 -0.49
CA PRO A 16 9.33 -2.28 -0.66
C PRO A 16 10.31 -2.20 -1.83
N VAL A 17 11.05 -3.26 -2.14
CA VAL A 17 11.93 -3.29 -3.33
C VAL A 17 11.12 -3.12 -4.61
N CYS A 18 9.99 -3.81 -4.72
CA CYS A 18 9.08 -3.67 -5.86
C CYS A 18 8.39 -2.30 -5.91
N ALA A 19 8.08 -1.72 -4.75
CA ALA A 19 7.44 -0.41 -4.67
C ALA A 19 8.39 0.72 -5.08
N GLU A 20 9.62 0.71 -4.58
CA GLU A 20 10.49 1.91 -4.61
C GLU A 20 11.74 1.74 -5.47
N TYR A 21 12.32 0.53 -5.57
CA TYR A 21 13.66 0.37 -6.17
C TYR A 21 13.61 -0.10 -7.62
N LEU A 22 12.61 -0.90 -8.02
CA LEU A 22 12.54 -1.44 -9.38
C LEU A 22 12.34 -0.38 -10.47
N TRP A 23 11.78 0.78 -10.10
CA TRP A 23 11.50 1.88 -11.02
C TRP A 23 12.71 2.76 -11.29
N GLY A 24 13.70 2.77 -10.38
CA GLY A 24 14.93 3.57 -10.52
C GLY A 24 14.69 5.08 -10.64
N TYR A 25 13.55 5.58 -10.15
CA TYR A 25 13.15 6.98 -10.31
C TYR A 25 13.79 7.90 -9.27
N ASP A 26 14.16 7.36 -8.11
CA ASP A 26 14.73 8.11 -7.01
C ASP A 26 16.27 8.19 -7.08
N ASN A 27 16.81 9.25 -6.52
CA ASN A 27 18.25 9.54 -6.44
C ASN A 27 19.02 8.54 -5.55
N SER A 28 18.34 7.69 -4.77
CA SER A 28 18.99 6.59 -4.04
C SER A 28 19.43 5.44 -4.95
N THR A 29 18.96 5.39 -6.20
CA THR A 29 19.32 4.35 -7.17
C THR A 29 20.83 4.31 -7.40
N GLY A 30 21.45 3.14 -7.22
CA GLY A 30 22.90 2.97 -7.34
C GLY A 30 23.69 3.30 -6.07
N HIS A 31 23.04 3.64 -4.96
CA HIS A 31 23.67 3.89 -3.66
C HIS A 31 23.25 2.83 -2.61
N PRO A 32 23.95 1.69 -2.50
CA PRO A 32 23.51 0.54 -1.68
C PRO A 32 23.28 0.86 -0.21
N VAL A 33 24.10 1.74 0.39
CA VAL A 33 23.95 2.12 1.81
C VAL A 33 22.67 2.92 2.04
N THR A 34 22.34 3.84 1.13
CA THR A 34 21.10 4.62 1.17
C THR A 34 19.88 3.72 0.98
N LEU A 35 19.92 2.81 0.01
CA LEU A 35 18.86 1.83 -0.20
C LEU A 35 18.62 0.98 1.07
N LEU A 36 19.69 0.49 1.71
CA LEU A 36 19.57 -0.26 2.96
C LEU A 36 19.00 0.59 4.11
N GLY A 37 19.37 1.87 4.20
CA GLY A 37 18.81 2.81 5.18
C GLY A 37 17.31 3.04 4.96
N ASN A 38 16.89 3.25 3.71
CA ASN A 38 15.50 3.50 3.35
C ASN A 38 14.58 2.31 3.68
N LEU A 39 15.09 1.08 3.64
CA LEU A 39 14.34 -0.10 4.07
C LEU A 39 13.86 -0.03 5.52
N ILE A 40 14.49 0.76 6.41
CA ILE A 40 14.02 0.94 7.79
C ILE A 40 12.60 1.54 7.82
N VAL A 41 12.27 2.41 6.87
CA VAL A 41 10.94 3.02 6.73
C VAL A 41 10.07 2.21 5.76
N PHE A 42 10.64 1.78 4.63
CA PHE A 42 9.86 1.08 3.59
C PHE A 42 9.43 -0.34 3.98
N VAL A 43 10.19 -1.05 4.83
CA VAL A 43 9.76 -2.36 5.36
C VAL A 43 8.47 -2.22 6.19
N PRO A 44 8.40 -1.32 7.19
CA PRO A 44 7.13 -1.01 7.85
C PRO A 44 6.04 -0.48 6.91
N LEU A 45 6.38 0.37 5.95
CA LEU A 45 5.39 1.05 5.09
C LEU A 45 4.80 0.14 3.99
N TYR A 46 5.58 -0.79 3.44
CA TYR A 46 5.15 -1.68 2.35
C TYR A 46 5.17 -3.16 2.74
N GLY A 47 6.24 -3.60 3.42
CA GLY A 47 6.40 -5.00 3.83
C GLY A 47 5.37 -5.44 4.87
N ALA A 48 5.11 -4.61 5.88
CA ALA A 48 4.10 -4.91 6.89
C ALA A 48 2.67 -4.98 6.33
N PRO A 49 2.17 -4.01 5.52
CA PRO A 49 0.86 -4.14 4.90
C PRO A 49 0.78 -5.30 3.90
N ALA A 50 1.83 -5.60 3.13
CA ALA A 50 1.83 -6.79 2.25
C ALA A 50 1.57 -8.08 3.05
N LEU A 51 2.21 -8.22 4.22
CA LEU A 51 1.93 -9.32 5.14
C LEU A 51 0.50 -9.28 5.68
N LEU A 52 0.01 -8.13 6.13
CA LEU A 52 -1.34 -8.00 6.69
C LEU A 52 -2.43 -8.31 5.66
N ILE A 53 -2.31 -7.78 4.45
CA ILE A 53 -3.22 -8.03 3.32
C ILE A 53 -3.29 -9.53 3.06
N ARG A 54 -2.12 -10.18 2.91
CA ARG A 54 -2.02 -11.61 2.70
C ARG A 54 -2.66 -12.40 3.85
N GLU A 55 -2.32 -12.07 5.09
CA GLU A 55 -2.85 -12.77 6.26
C GLU A 55 -4.37 -12.64 6.38
N VAL A 56 -4.92 -11.45 6.15
CA VAL A 56 -6.38 -11.22 6.18
C VAL A 56 -7.06 -12.04 5.09
N ALA A 57 -6.56 -11.97 3.85
CA ALA A 57 -7.14 -12.71 2.74
C ALA A 57 -7.12 -14.23 2.96
N ARG A 58 -6.02 -14.76 3.51
CA ARG A 58 -5.88 -16.20 3.77
C ARG A 58 -6.72 -16.66 4.95
N ARG A 59 -6.77 -15.90 6.06
CA ARG A 59 -7.60 -16.22 7.23
C ARG A 59 -9.10 -16.12 6.98
N ARG A 60 -9.52 -15.21 6.09
CA ARG A 60 -10.94 -14.99 5.73
C ARG A 60 -11.34 -15.72 4.45
N GLY A 61 -10.44 -16.48 3.82
CA GLY A 61 -10.73 -17.24 2.61
C GLY A 61 -10.93 -16.43 1.34
N LEU A 62 -10.66 -15.12 1.33
CA LEU A 62 -11.04 -14.16 0.27
C LEU A 62 -10.39 -14.42 -1.10
N GLY A 63 -9.30 -15.20 -1.16
CA GLY A 63 -8.61 -15.51 -2.41
C GLY A 63 -7.92 -14.30 -3.03
N TRP A 64 -7.57 -14.41 -4.31
CA TRP A 64 -6.89 -13.34 -5.06
C TRP A 64 -7.75 -12.09 -5.27
N PRO A 65 -9.06 -12.17 -5.56
CA PRO A 65 -9.90 -10.98 -5.62
C PRO A 65 -9.87 -10.17 -4.31
N GLY A 66 -9.89 -10.86 -3.16
CA GLY A 66 -9.73 -10.21 -1.86
C GLY A 66 -8.39 -9.53 -1.66
N ILE A 67 -7.29 -10.14 -2.11
CA ILE A 67 -5.95 -9.52 -2.06
C ILE A 67 -5.91 -8.25 -2.90
N VAL A 68 -6.46 -8.29 -4.12
CA VAL A 68 -6.52 -7.13 -5.02
C VAL A 68 -7.32 -5.99 -4.39
N LEU A 69 -8.49 -6.29 -3.82
CA LEU A 69 -9.33 -5.29 -3.15
C LEU A 69 -8.67 -4.70 -1.91
N LEU A 70 -8.03 -5.53 -1.08
CA LEU A 70 -7.27 -5.08 0.08
C LEU A 70 -6.06 -4.22 -0.32
N ALA A 71 -5.36 -4.58 -1.40
CA ALA A 71 -4.27 -3.79 -1.93
C ALA A 71 -4.74 -2.46 -2.54
N ALA A 72 -5.91 -2.44 -3.19
CA ALA A 72 -6.50 -1.21 -3.69
C ALA A 72 -6.90 -0.28 -2.53
N ALA A 73 -7.50 -0.83 -1.47
CA ALA A 73 -7.82 -0.08 -0.27
C ALA A 73 -6.56 0.49 0.39
N PHE A 74 -5.48 -0.31 0.47
CA PHE A 74 -4.17 0.17 0.92
C PHE A 74 -3.66 1.32 0.06
N GLY A 75 -3.72 1.21 -1.27
CA GLY A 75 -3.28 2.28 -2.16
C GLY A 75 -4.08 3.58 -2.00
N VAL A 76 -5.38 3.48 -1.71
CA VAL A 76 -6.22 4.66 -1.39
C VAL A 76 -5.83 5.25 -0.03
N VAL A 77 -5.50 4.42 0.96
CA VAL A 77 -5.04 4.88 2.27
C VAL A 77 -3.71 5.61 2.15
N GLU A 78 -2.72 5.04 1.47
CA GLU A 78 -1.41 5.67 1.31
C GLU A 78 -1.53 6.98 0.53
N ALA A 79 -2.04 6.93 -0.70
CA ALA A 79 -2.05 8.11 -1.57
C ALA A 79 -3.08 9.18 -1.17
N GLY A 80 -4.09 8.80 -0.36
CA GLY A 80 -5.23 9.65 -0.04
C GLY A 80 -5.27 10.11 1.42
N LEU A 81 -4.87 9.28 2.37
CA LEU A 81 -4.91 9.61 3.79
C LEU A 81 -3.53 9.93 4.35
N VAL A 82 -2.50 9.19 3.91
CA VAL A 82 -1.14 9.30 4.44
C VAL A 82 -0.36 10.39 3.73
N ASP A 83 -0.18 10.31 2.41
CA ASP A 83 0.61 11.30 1.66
C ASP A 83 -0.25 12.41 1.04
N GLN A 84 -1.55 12.17 0.86
CA GLN A 84 -2.54 13.11 0.31
C GLN A 84 -2.21 13.64 -1.10
N SER A 85 -1.25 13.03 -1.77
CA SER A 85 -0.63 13.50 -3.01
C SER A 85 -1.62 13.56 -4.17
N MET A 86 -2.61 12.65 -4.24
CA MET A 86 -3.63 12.65 -5.29
C MET A 86 -4.55 13.88 -5.27
N PHE A 87 -4.54 14.63 -4.17
CA PHE A 87 -5.31 15.86 -4.00
C PHE A 87 -4.50 17.13 -4.29
N SER A 88 -3.21 16.99 -4.61
CA SER A 88 -2.33 18.13 -4.85
C SER A 88 -2.03 18.38 -6.32
N ARG A 89 -1.92 19.66 -6.67
CA ARG A 89 -1.45 20.13 -7.99
C ARG A 89 0.02 20.50 -8.00
N ASP A 90 0.64 20.56 -6.83
CA ASP A 90 2.07 20.73 -6.61
C ASP A 90 2.46 19.91 -5.38
N TYR A 91 3.57 19.19 -5.41
CA TYR A 91 3.89 18.24 -4.33
C TYR A 91 5.41 18.08 -4.20
N ARG A 92 5.92 18.31 -2.99
CA ARG A 92 7.32 18.16 -2.59
C ARG A 92 8.34 18.78 -3.56
N ASP A 93 8.01 19.95 -4.11
CA ASP A 93 8.81 20.66 -5.11
C ASP A 93 9.17 19.80 -6.35
N ILE A 94 8.37 18.77 -6.67
CA ILE A 94 8.59 17.90 -7.82
C ILE A 94 8.25 18.69 -9.10
N PRO A 95 9.23 19.04 -9.97
CA PRO A 95 9.03 20.04 -11.01
C PRO A 95 7.95 19.69 -12.04
N TYR A 96 7.72 18.39 -12.26
CA TYR A 96 6.78 17.86 -13.24
C TYR A 96 5.44 17.44 -12.62
N TRP A 97 5.20 17.72 -11.33
CA TRP A 97 3.99 17.26 -10.64
C TRP A 97 2.71 17.82 -11.26
N SER A 98 2.69 19.13 -11.51
CA SER A 98 1.55 19.80 -12.15
C SER A 98 1.24 19.24 -13.54
N GLU A 99 2.27 18.88 -14.31
CA GLU A 99 2.12 18.25 -15.63
C GLU A 99 1.41 16.88 -15.55
N MET A 100 1.60 16.14 -14.45
CA MET A 100 0.87 14.89 -14.19
C MET A 100 -0.53 15.14 -13.61
N ALA A 101 -0.65 16.09 -12.68
CA ALA A 101 -1.86 16.32 -11.90
C ALA A 101 -2.97 16.99 -12.73
N ASP A 102 -2.62 18.08 -13.42
CA ASP A 102 -3.55 19.02 -14.04
C ASP A 102 -4.39 18.45 -15.20
N PRO A 103 -3.86 17.59 -16.09
CA PRO A 103 -4.61 17.11 -17.26
C PRO A 103 -5.91 16.38 -16.92
N THR A 104 -6.02 15.84 -15.70
CA THR A 104 -7.19 15.08 -15.24
C THR A 104 -7.71 15.58 -13.88
N TYR A 105 -7.39 16.82 -13.54
CA TYR A 105 -7.80 17.41 -12.27
C TYR A 105 -9.28 17.80 -12.29
N VAL A 106 -10.05 17.22 -11.37
CA VAL A 106 -11.48 17.49 -11.19
C VAL A 106 -11.66 18.49 -10.07
N ALA A 107 -11.63 19.78 -10.42
CA ALA A 107 -11.67 20.90 -9.46
C ALA A 107 -12.79 20.83 -8.40
N PRO A 108 -14.03 20.40 -8.71
CA PRO A 108 -15.10 20.31 -7.70
C PRO A 108 -14.81 19.39 -6.51
N ILE A 109 -13.98 18.36 -6.71
CA ILE A 109 -13.60 17.39 -5.66
C ILE A 109 -12.11 17.44 -5.31
N GLY A 110 -11.37 18.33 -5.98
CA GLY A 110 -9.93 18.54 -5.80
C GLY A 110 -9.09 17.29 -6.00
N LEU A 111 -9.39 16.48 -7.02
CA LEU A 111 -8.76 15.18 -7.25
C LEU A 111 -8.16 15.11 -8.65
N SER A 112 -6.90 14.72 -8.77
CA SER A 112 -6.34 14.27 -10.05
C SER A 112 -6.68 12.80 -10.28
N ILE A 113 -7.46 12.51 -11.33
CA ILE A 113 -7.85 11.12 -11.64
C ILE A 113 -6.64 10.30 -12.07
N PHE A 114 -5.70 10.91 -12.81
CA PHE A 114 -4.46 10.27 -13.22
C PHE A 114 -3.68 9.80 -12.00
N LEU A 115 -3.34 10.71 -11.08
CA LEU A 115 -2.59 10.37 -9.85
C LEU A 115 -3.32 9.31 -9.01
N ALA A 116 -4.63 9.46 -8.83
CA ALA A 116 -5.43 8.49 -8.07
C ALA A 116 -5.36 7.08 -8.68
N VAL A 117 -5.52 6.97 -9.99
CA VAL A 117 -5.47 5.68 -10.70
C VAL A 117 -4.05 5.11 -10.71
N THR A 118 -3.04 5.91 -11.04
CA THR A 118 -1.66 5.42 -11.14
C THR A 118 -1.10 5.01 -9.79
N PHE A 119 -1.33 5.78 -8.72
CA PHE A 119 -0.85 5.41 -7.38
C PHE A 119 -1.56 4.16 -6.85
N VAL A 120 -2.90 4.10 -6.94
CA VAL A 120 -3.64 2.90 -6.51
C VAL A 120 -3.23 1.68 -7.34
N ALA A 121 -3.11 1.82 -8.66
CA ALA A 121 -2.69 0.72 -9.53
C ALA A 121 -1.26 0.26 -9.23
N ASN A 122 -0.33 1.20 -8.97
CA ASN A 122 1.04 0.87 -8.61
C ASN A 122 1.11 0.11 -7.27
N HIS A 123 0.38 0.57 -6.26
CA HIS A 123 0.27 -0.14 -4.99
C HIS A 123 -0.32 -1.54 -5.16
N VAL A 124 -1.37 -1.69 -5.97
CA VAL A 124 -1.98 -3.00 -6.25
C VAL A 124 -0.98 -3.92 -6.95
N LEU A 125 -0.44 -3.50 -8.09
CA LEU A 125 0.30 -4.39 -8.98
C LEU A 125 1.74 -4.59 -8.51
N ALA A 126 2.47 -3.50 -8.28
CA ALA A 126 3.90 -3.53 -7.99
C ALA A 126 4.17 -3.80 -6.52
N SER A 127 3.55 -3.06 -5.60
CA SER A 127 3.90 -3.13 -4.17
C SER A 127 3.28 -4.32 -3.44
N MET A 128 2.15 -4.85 -3.93
CA MET A 128 1.36 -5.86 -3.20
C MET A 128 1.17 -7.17 -3.96
N VAL A 129 0.40 -7.19 -5.04
CA VAL A 129 0.00 -8.44 -5.72
C VAL A 129 1.21 -9.19 -6.26
N GLY A 130 2.13 -8.52 -6.95
CA GLY A 130 3.36 -9.10 -7.48
C GLY A 130 4.21 -9.81 -6.41
N PRO A 131 4.69 -9.11 -5.37
CA PRO A 131 5.53 -9.70 -4.34
C PRO A 131 4.80 -10.77 -3.51
N ILE A 132 3.50 -10.60 -3.21
CA ILE A 132 2.71 -11.64 -2.54
C ILE A 132 2.66 -12.91 -3.41
N ALA A 133 2.38 -12.78 -4.71
CA ALA A 133 2.29 -13.91 -5.63
C ALA A 133 3.62 -14.66 -5.76
N LEU A 134 4.72 -13.92 -5.90
CA LEU A 134 6.06 -14.49 -6.02
C LEU A 134 6.44 -15.26 -4.75
N VAL A 135 6.29 -14.66 -3.58
CA VAL A 135 6.67 -15.31 -2.32
C VAL A 135 5.75 -16.49 -1.98
N GLU A 136 4.44 -16.38 -2.22
CA GLU A 136 3.53 -17.51 -2.03
C GLU A 136 3.83 -18.68 -2.99
N GLY A 137 4.16 -18.39 -4.24
CA GLY A 137 4.55 -19.40 -5.23
C GLY A 137 5.84 -20.13 -4.86
N LEU A 138 6.84 -19.39 -4.36
CA LEU A 138 8.14 -19.94 -3.96
C LEU A 138 8.11 -20.69 -2.63
N ALA A 139 7.21 -20.34 -1.71
CA ALA A 139 7.16 -20.93 -0.38
C ALA A 139 6.79 -22.44 -0.37
N ALA A 140 6.57 -23.06 -1.54
CA ALA A 140 6.16 -24.46 -1.75
C ALA A 140 4.94 -24.90 -0.93
N SER A 141 4.25 -23.95 -0.27
CA SER A 141 3.07 -24.21 0.51
C SER A 141 1.89 -24.26 -0.45
N ARG A 142 1.43 -25.46 -0.78
CA ARG A 142 0.16 -25.70 -1.49
C ARG A 142 -1.09 -25.19 -0.73
N GLY A 143 -0.93 -24.47 0.37
CA GLY A 143 -2.01 -24.12 1.30
C GLY A 143 -2.16 -22.61 1.50
N ARG A 144 -3.43 -22.19 1.64
CA ARG A 144 -3.86 -20.85 2.09
C ARG A 144 -3.60 -20.64 3.59
N ASP A 145 -2.55 -21.26 4.13
CA ASP A 145 -2.27 -21.28 5.56
C ASP A 145 -1.76 -19.92 6.03
N PRO A 146 -2.22 -19.39 7.18
CA PRO A 146 -1.64 -18.19 7.77
C PRO A 146 -0.15 -18.38 8.11
N TRP A 147 0.67 -17.37 7.82
CA TRP A 147 2.11 -17.36 8.09
C TRP A 147 2.45 -16.74 9.43
N LEU A 148 1.64 -15.79 9.93
CA LEU A 148 1.94 -15.01 11.13
C LEU A 148 1.21 -15.54 12.36
N GLY A 149 1.85 -15.45 13.53
CA GLY A 149 1.15 -15.53 14.81
C GLY A 149 0.33 -14.26 15.09
N ARG A 150 -0.68 -14.32 15.97
CA ARG A 150 -1.43 -13.12 16.42
C ARG A 150 -0.53 -11.98 16.93
N PRO A 151 0.53 -12.24 17.73
CA PRO A 151 1.44 -11.18 18.17
C PRO A 151 2.13 -10.48 17.00
N MET A 152 2.56 -11.24 15.99
CA MET A 152 3.24 -10.66 14.82
C MET A 152 2.30 -9.86 13.92
N ILE A 153 1.00 -10.16 13.91
CA ILE A 153 -0.01 -9.31 13.26
C ILE A 153 -0.08 -7.95 13.98
N ALA A 154 -0.10 -7.94 15.31
CA ALA A 154 -0.10 -6.71 16.08
C ALA A 154 1.19 -5.90 15.83
N VAL A 155 2.35 -6.55 15.83
CA VAL A 155 3.64 -5.90 15.50
C VAL A 155 3.61 -5.31 14.09
N ALA A 156 3.20 -6.07 13.07
CA ALA A 156 3.10 -5.57 11.71
C ALA A 156 2.13 -4.38 11.60
N THR A 157 1.00 -4.43 12.31
CA THR A 157 0.02 -3.33 12.34
C THR A 157 0.62 -2.08 12.98
N LEU A 158 1.32 -2.21 14.11
CA LEU A 158 1.96 -1.09 14.79
C LEU A 158 3.09 -0.48 13.96
N LEU A 159 3.90 -1.32 13.30
CA LEU A 159 4.94 -0.87 12.39
C LEU A 159 4.35 -0.10 11.22
N TYR A 160 3.29 -0.62 10.60
CA TYR A 160 2.58 0.07 9.53
C TYR A 160 2.05 1.43 9.99
N VAL A 161 1.28 1.47 11.07
CA VAL A 161 0.73 2.72 11.62
C VAL A 161 1.85 3.72 11.97
N GLY A 162 2.93 3.25 12.58
CA GLY A 162 4.08 4.11 12.92
C GLY A 162 4.76 4.70 11.69
N ALA A 163 4.95 3.90 10.64
CA ALA A 163 5.55 4.35 9.40
C ALA A 163 4.64 5.29 8.61
N SER A 164 3.35 4.98 8.48
CA SER A 164 2.38 5.91 7.89
C SER A 164 2.32 7.22 8.66
N SER A 165 2.40 7.18 10.01
CA SER A 165 2.44 8.40 10.82
C SER A 165 3.71 9.23 10.56
N LEU A 166 4.86 8.56 10.37
CA LEU A 166 6.12 9.22 10.02
C LEU A 166 6.05 9.87 8.63
N VAL A 167 5.50 9.16 7.63
CA VAL A 167 5.34 9.69 6.26
C VAL A 167 4.35 10.85 6.24
N TYR A 168 3.26 10.77 7.00
CA TYR A 168 2.32 11.88 7.13
C TYR A 168 2.95 13.10 7.82
N ALA A 169 3.75 12.89 8.87
CA ALA A 169 4.48 13.97 9.53
C ALA A 169 5.49 14.64 8.58
N ASP A 170 6.25 13.84 7.82
CA ASP A 170 7.16 14.33 6.79
C ASP A 170 6.44 15.14 5.70
N MET A 171 5.26 14.66 5.27
CA MET A 171 4.38 15.40 4.35
C MET A 171 3.95 16.75 4.95
N LEU A 172 3.52 16.78 6.22
CA LEU A 172 3.15 18.04 6.89
C LEU A 172 4.31 19.01 7.00
N ASP A 173 5.51 18.51 7.30
CA ASP A 173 6.72 19.34 7.43
C ASP A 173 7.15 19.91 6.08
N THR A 174 7.01 19.13 5.00
CA THR A 174 7.40 19.55 3.64
C THR A 174 6.37 20.49 3.01
N GLU A 175 5.08 20.21 3.17
CA GLU A 175 3.98 20.97 2.55
C GLU A 175 3.47 22.11 3.46
N GLY A 176 3.93 22.16 4.71
CA GLY A 176 3.55 23.13 5.73
C GLY A 176 2.13 22.95 6.31
N SER A 177 1.27 22.15 5.67
CA SER A 177 -0.08 21.85 6.15
C SER A 177 -0.68 20.61 5.47
N ALA A 178 -1.82 20.14 5.97
CA ALA A 178 -2.58 19.07 5.31
C ALA A 178 -3.11 19.54 3.94
N ILE A 179 -2.86 18.76 2.90
CA ILE A 179 -3.32 19.02 1.52
C ILE A 179 -4.82 18.72 1.41
N ALA A 180 -5.23 17.56 1.94
CA ALA A 180 -6.59 17.07 1.82
C ALA A 180 -7.54 17.79 2.78
N SER A 181 -8.64 18.31 2.24
CA SER A 181 -9.76 18.80 3.03
C SER A 181 -10.44 17.66 3.81
N PRO A 182 -11.18 17.96 4.89
CA PRO A 182 -11.92 16.94 5.65
C PRO A 182 -12.87 16.10 4.79
N ARG A 183 -13.46 16.69 3.73
CA ARG A 183 -14.34 15.97 2.79
C ARG A 183 -13.57 14.96 1.94
N GLN A 184 -12.36 15.30 1.50
CA GLN A 184 -11.49 14.39 0.75
C GLN A 184 -11.02 13.23 1.64
N LEU A 185 -10.64 13.51 2.89
CA LEU A 185 -10.27 12.47 3.87
C LEU A 185 -11.43 11.50 4.13
N VAL A 186 -12.63 12.03 4.37
CA VAL A 186 -13.84 11.19 4.55
C VAL A 186 -14.12 10.40 3.27
N GLY A 187 -14.03 11.01 2.09
CA GLY A 187 -14.24 10.35 0.81
C GLY A 187 -13.27 9.19 0.58
N ALA A 188 -11.97 9.42 0.75
CA ALA A 188 -10.94 8.39 0.63
C ALA A 188 -11.14 7.25 1.64
N GLY A 189 -11.46 7.58 2.90
CA GLY A 189 -11.79 6.59 3.92
C GLY A 189 -13.00 5.73 3.55
N LEU A 190 -14.08 6.35 3.04
CA LEU A 190 -15.26 5.63 2.58
C LEU A 190 -14.96 4.71 1.39
N VAL A 191 -14.14 5.16 0.44
CA VAL A 191 -13.70 4.34 -0.71
C VAL A 191 -12.88 3.15 -0.22
N ALA A 192 -11.89 3.36 0.66
CA ALA A 192 -11.07 2.29 1.21
C ALA A 192 -11.92 1.25 1.95
N VAL A 193 -12.90 1.69 2.75
CA VAL A 193 -13.86 0.80 3.42
C VAL A 193 -14.75 0.06 2.43
N ALA A 194 -15.28 0.75 1.40
CA ALA A 194 -16.14 0.14 0.40
C ALA A 194 -15.43 -0.96 -0.40
N LEU A 195 -14.13 -0.79 -0.69
CA LEU A 195 -13.32 -1.79 -1.39
C LEU A 195 -13.19 -3.11 -0.61
N VAL A 196 -13.19 -3.05 0.72
CA VAL A 196 -13.02 -4.24 1.58
C VAL A 196 -14.32 -4.74 2.21
N ALA A 197 -15.41 -3.99 2.04
CA ALA A 197 -16.72 -4.37 2.51
C ALA A 197 -17.22 -5.60 1.72
N PRO A 198 -17.77 -6.62 2.40
CA PRO A 198 -18.38 -7.75 1.70
C PRO A 198 -19.55 -7.23 0.84
N PRO A 199 -19.70 -7.68 -0.43
CA PRO A 199 -20.85 -7.32 -1.24
C PRO A 199 -22.14 -7.71 -0.51
N THR A 200 -23.11 -6.82 -0.49
CA THR A 200 -24.40 -7.00 0.20
C THR A 200 -25.21 -8.17 -0.37
N SER A 201 -24.91 -8.63 -1.58
CA SER A 201 -25.46 -9.84 -2.20
C SER A 201 -24.49 -11.02 -2.07
N ARG A 202 -24.71 -11.88 -1.05
CA ARG A 202 -23.96 -13.14 -0.84
C ARG A 202 -24.23 -14.17 -1.94
N HIS A 203 -23.51 -14.13 -3.05
CA HIS A 203 -23.55 -15.19 -4.07
C HIS A 203 -22.13 -15.40 -4.64
N TRP A 204 -21.18 -15.81 -3.80
CA TRP A 204 -19.94 -16.39 -4.32
C TRP A 204 -20.17 -17.91 -4.38
N PRO A 205 -20.23 -18.53 -5.58
CA PRO A 205 -20.24 -19.98 -5.65
C PRO A 205 -18.95 -20.53 -5.03
N PRO A 206 -18.99 -21.68 -4.33
CA PRO A 206 -17.81 -22.26 -3.72
C PRO A 206 -16.71 -22.38 -4.79
N ALA A 207 -15.51 -21.90 -4.47
CA ALA A 207 -14.35 -22.15 -5.31
C ALA A 207 -14.11 -23.67 -5.32
N GLY A 208 -14.33 -24.28 -6.48
CA GLY A 208 -13.99 -25.68 -6.76
C GLY A 208 -12.50 -25.92 -6.81
#